data_AF-A0A3M0L3C8-F1
#
_entry.id   AF-A0A3M0L3C8-F1
#
_cell.length_a   1.000
_cell.length_b   1.000
_cell.length_c   1.000
_cell.angle_alpha   90.00
_cell.angle_beta   90.00
_cell.angle_gamma   90.00
#
_symmetry.space_group_name_H-M   'P 1'
#
loop_
_entity.id
_entity.type
_entity.pdbx_description
1 polymer ?
#
loop_
_entity_poly.entity_id
_entity_poly.type
_entity_poly.pdbx_seq_one_letter_code
_entity_poly.pdbx_strand_id
1 'polypeptide(L)'
;MPLCQVPLRGQGGGFGFVIVPLTTQDIRGLKKELPPYLDDPIGVGEKIEEYLGNADYTWKVWNFLLGILFRSSEKQMILQKAQQLWEDEHPQAAGGAGPNVPTVDDAIPQVDPQWNPNEETSLARLREYCVYLIRAIKSAVPRTNNIAKAMSLEQEKHESPSHWLERIREALWKHGRMDPEGPAFDTLSKVQFVTKAWPDIRKGVQKDEE
;
A
#
# COMPACT_ATOMS: atom_id res chain seq x y z
N MET A 1 15.24 -1.09 11.46
CA MET A 1 15.67 -0.36 12.64
C MET A 1 15.26 1.12 12.53
N PRO A 2 14.12 1.52 13.12
CA PRO A 2 13.63 2.90 13.17
C PRO A 2 14.66 3.89 13.72
N LEU A 3 14.58 5.14 13.29
CA LEU A 3 15.32 6.27 13.83
C LEU A 3 14.49 6.90 14.94
N CYS A 4 15.02 6.88 16.16
CA CYS A 4 14.47 7.59 17.30
C CYS A 4 15.33 8.82 17.59
N GLN A 5 14.68 9.98 17.67
CA GLN A 5 15.35 11.21 18.05
C GLN A 5 15.70 11.16 19.54
N VAL A 6 16.98 11.32 19.87
CA VAL A 6 17.47 11.39 21.25
C VAL A 6 18.18 12.72 21.49
N PRO A 7 18.10 13.30 22.69
CA PRO A 7 18.91 14.46 23.03
C PRO A 7 20.39 14.07 23.08
N LEU A 8 21.24 14.81 22.36
CA LEU A 8 22.69 14.64 22.46
C LEU A 8 23.16 15.22 23.80
N ARG A 9 23.89 14.42 24.59
CA ARG A 9 24.45 14.88 25.86
C ARG A 9 25.72 15.69 25.60
N GLY A 10 25.55 16.99 25.33
CA GLY A 10 26.62 17.98 25.16
C GLY A 10 26.06 19.41 25.17
N GLN A 11 26.89 20.39 25.52
CA GLN A 11 26.53 21.79 25.84
C GLN A 11 25.79 22.60 24.73
N GLY A 12 25.45 21.98 23.59
CA GLY A 12 24.87 22.65 22.42
C GLY A 12 23.40 22.29 22.10
N GLY A 13 22.68 21.55 22.95
CA GLY A 13 21.23 21.35 22.76
C GLY A 13 20.81 20.73 21.42
N GLY A 14 21.64 19.87 20.83
CA GLY A 14 21.33 19.16 19.59
C GLY A 14 20.58 17.84 19.83
N PHE A 15 19.80 17.41 18.83
CA PHE A 15 19.22 16.08 18.78
C PHE A 15 19.99 15.20 17.78
N GLY A 16 20.17 13.92 18.11
CA GLY A 16 20.74 12.92 17.21
C GLY A 16 19.75 11.79 16.99
N PHE A 17 19.83 11.08 15.86
CA PHE A 17 18.98 9.92 15.63
C PHE A 17 19.70 8.63 16.07
N VAL A 18 19.09 7.90 16.99
CA VAL A 18 19.51 6.56 17.40
C VAL A 18 18.67 5.52 16.68
N ILE A 19 19.35 4.48 16.22
CA ILE A 19 18.73 3.34 15.58
C ILE A 19 18.09 2.44 16.65
N VAL A 20 16.77 2.41 16.74
CA VAL A 20 16.03 1.43 17.55
C VAL A 20 15.83 0.16 16.73
N PRO A 21 16.11 -1.04 17.26
CA PRO A 21 15.98 -2.27 16.48
C PRO A 21 14.50 -2.62 16.25
N LEU A 22 14.14 -2.81 14.98
CA LEU A 22 12.93 -3.54 14.60
C LEU A 22 13.29 -5.02 14.72
N THR A 23 12.59 -5.79 15.56
CA THR A 23 12.95 -7.20 15.72
C THR A 23 12.45 -8.00 14.52
N THR A 24 13.20 -9.03 14.13
CA THR A 24 12.75 -9.94 13.07
C THR A 24 11.48 -10.70 13.46
N GLN A 25 11.19 -10.81 14.76
CA GLN A 25 9.96 -11.41 15.26
C GLN A 25 8.74 -10.54 14.92
N ASP A 26 8.83 -9.22 15.11
CA ASP A 26 7.73 -8.29 14.85
C ASP A 26 7.38 -8.27 13.35
N ILE A 27 8.39 -8.20 12.47
CA ILE A 27 8.19 -8.22 11.01
C ILE A 27 7.60 -9.57 10.55
N ARG A 28 8.00 -10.68 11.18
CA ARG A 28 7.39 -12.00 10.91
C ARG A 28 5.96 -12.10 11.44
N GLY A 29 5.64 -11.41 12.53
CA GLY A 29 4.27 -11.24 13.02
C GLY A 29 3.43 -10.51 11.99
N LEU A 30 3.88 -9.31 11.56
CA LEU A 30 3.24 -8.52 10.51
C LEU A 30 3.00 -9.36 9.25
N LYS A 31 4.01 -10.11 8.77
CA LYS A 31 3.86 -10.97 7.59
C LYS A 31 2.70 -11.98 7.71
N LYS A 32 2.41 -12.50 8.91
CA LYS A 32 1.31 -13.45 9.12
C LYS A 32 -0.05 -12.78 9.09
N GLU A 33 -0.13 -11.50 9.40
CA GLU A 33 -1.35 -10.70 9.41
C GLU A 33 -1.68 -10.07 8.05
N LEU A 34 -0.69 -10.01 7.15
CA LEU A 34 -0.87 -9.52 5.79
C LEU A 34 -1.56 -10.58 4.92
N PRO A 35 -2.62 -10.21 4.18
CA PRO A 35 -3.16 -11.08 3.14
C PRO A 35 -2.13 -11.26 2.01
N PRO A 36 -2.35 -12.20 1.08
CA PRO A 36 -1.53 -12.31 -0.12
C PRO A 36 -1.44 -10.96 -0.85
N TYR A 37 -0.23 -10.48 -1.10
CA TYR A 37 0.00 -9.14 -1.64
C TYR A 37 -0.72 -8.88 -2.97
N LEU A 38 -0.77 -9.89 -3.84
CA LEU A 38 -1.43 -9.78 -5.14
C LEU A 38 -2.97 -9.67 -5.05
N ASP A 39 -3.56 -10.11 -3.94
CA ASP A 39 -5.00 -10.03 -3.72
C ASP A 39 -5.45 -8.67 -3.18
N ASP A 40 -4.67 -8.07 -2.28
CA ASP A 40 -4.95 -6.75 -1.70
C ASP A 40 -3.69 -5.89 -1.52
N PRO A 41 -3.13 -5.33 -2.61
CA PRO A 41 -1.92 -4.50 -2.54
C PRO A 41 -2.12 -3.21 -1.73
N ILE A 42 -3.37 -2.72 -1.65
CA ILE A 42 -3.70 -1.48 -0.94
C ILE A 42 -3.79 -1.73 0.56
N GLY A 43 -4.56 -2.73 0.98
CA GLY A 43 -4.64 -3.10 2.39
C GLY A 43 -3.30 -3.52 2.96
N VAL A 44 -2.45 -4.18 2.16
CA VAL A 44 -1.05 -4.45 2.55
C VAL A 44 -0.26 -3.16 2.74
N GLY A 45 -0.36 -2.21 1.81
CA GLY A 45 0.30 -0.91 1.93
C GLY A 45 -0.16 -0.10 3.15
N GLU A 46 -1.45 -0.09 3.44
CA GLU A 46 -2.04 0.60 4.61
C GLU A 46 -1.57 -0.03 5.93
N LYS A 47 -1.58 -1.36 6.04
CA LYS A 47 -1.07 -2.05 7.23
C LYS A 47 0.42 -1.81 7.46
N ILE A 48 1.22 -1.78 6.39
CA ILE A 48 2.65 -1.47 6.50
C ILE A 48 2.83 -0.01 6.95
N GLU A 49 2.07 0.93 6.39
CA GLU A 49 2.09 2.34 6.79
C GLU A 49 1.68 2.54 8.26
N GLU A 50 0.61 1.88 8.71
CA GLU A 50 0.17 1.86 10.11
C GLU A 50 1.26 1.31 11.05
N TYR A 51 1.85 0.18 10.68
CA TYR A 51 2.90 -0.48 11.45
C TYR A 51 4.16 0.39 11.58
N LEU A 52 4.54 1.07 10.49
CA LEU A 52 5.71 1.93 10.47
C LEU A 52 5.46 3.26 11.21
N GLY A 53 4.22 3.75 11.19
CA GLY A 53 3.82 5.01 11.82
C GLY A 53 4.63 6.20 11.30
N ASN A 54 4.86 7.19 12.16
CA ASN A 54 5.59 8.43 11.81
C ASN A 54 7.11 8.33 11.99
N ALA A 55 7.67 7.13 12.17
CA ALA A 55 9.10 6.97 12.38
C ALA A 55 9.88 7.03 11.05
N ASP A 56 11.06 7.62 11.07
CA ASP A 56 11.98 7.60 9.94
C ASP A 56 12.73 6.26 9.91
N TYR A 57 12.79 5.58 8.76
CA TYR A 57 13.45 4.28 8.63
C TYR A 57 14.58 4.36 7.60
N THR A 58 15.75 3.80 7.95
CA THR A 58 16.88 3.76 7.01
C THR A 58 16.60 2.84 5.81
N TRP A 59 17.31 3.05 4.71
CA TRP A 59 17.22 2.20 3.51
C TRP A 59 17.41 0.71 3.84
N LYS A 60 18.35 0.38 4.74
CA LYS A 60 18.61 -1.01 5.19
C LYS A 60 17.38 -1.66 5.80
N VAL A 61 16.58 -0.89 6.53
CA VAL A 61 15.32 -1.38 7.13
C VAL A 61 14.32 -1.71 6.06
N TRP A 62 14.11 -0.80 5.12
CA TRP A 62 13.19 -0.99 4.02
C TRP A 62 13.59 -2.17 3.15
N ASN A 63 14.87 -2.26 2.80
CA ASN A 63 15.37 -3.40 2.04
C ASN A 63 15.15 -4.74 2.76
N PHE A 64 15.33 -4.77 4.08
CA PHE A 64 15.07 -5.94 4.93
C PHE A 64 13.57 -6.26 5.05
N LEU A 65 12.75 -5.25 5.30
CA LEU A 65 11.29 -5.35 5.39
C LEU A 65 10.72 -5.88 4.09
N LEU A 66 11.09 -5.31 2.95
CA LEU A 66 10.66 -5.78 1.63
C LEU A 66 11.09 -7.23 1.38
N GLY A 67 12.30 -7.61 1.81
CA GLY A 67 12.81 -8.96 1.67
C GLY A 67 12.11 -10.00 2.55
N ILE A 68 11.50 -9.59 3.67
CA ILE A 68 10.71 -10.49 4.52
C ILE A 68 9.26 -10.53 4.04
N LEU A 69 8.62 -9.38 3.82
CA LEU A 69 7.18 -9.29 3.55
C LEU A 69 6.82 -9.82 2.16
N PHE A 70 7.66 -9.59 1.15
CA PHE A 70 7.35 -9.89 -0.24
C PHE A 70 8.25 -10.99 -0.80
N ARG A 71 7.75 -11.69 -1.83
CA ARG A 71 8.58 -12.57 -2.67
C ARG A 71 9.53 -11.73 -3.53
N SER A 72 10.58 -12.34 -4.04
CA SER A 72 11.56 -11.65 -4.90
C SER A 72 10.91 -10.99 -6.12
N SER A 73 9.93 -11.65 -6.75
CA SER A 73 9.18 -11.09 -7.89
C SER A 73 8.33 -9.88 -7.50
N GLU A 74 7.59 -9.97 -6.40
CA GLU A 74 6.76 -8.89 -5.87
C GLU A 74 7.61 -7.68 -5.46
N LYS A 75 8.74 -7.92 -4.78
CA LYS A 75 9.72 -6.88 -4.43
C LYS A 75 10.22 -6.16 -5.68
N GLN A 76 10.56 -6.89 -6.74
CA GLN A 76 11.01 -6.28 -8.00
C GLN A 76 9.90 -5.46 -8.67
N MET A 77 8.66 -5.94 -8.67
CA MET A 77 7.51 -5.16 -9.17
C MET A 77 7.34 -3.84 -8.39
N ILE A 78 7.46 -3.89 -7.07
CA ILE A 78 7.37 -2.71 -6.20
C ILE A 78 8.49 -1.72 -6.53
N LEU A 79 9.75 -2.17 -6.62
CA LEU A 79 10.88 -1.30 -6.93
C LEU A 79 10.75 -0.66 -8.32
N GLN A 80 10.38 -1.44 -9.34
CA GLN A 80 10.12 -0.92 -10.68
C GLN A 80 8.99 0.11 -10.70
N LYS A 81 7.92 -0.14 -9.93
CA LYS A 81 6.82 0.83 -9.82
C LYS A 81 7.26 2.11 -9.09
N ALA A 82 8.10 2.02 -8.08
CA ALA A 82 8.65 3.18 -7.38
C ALA A 82 9.52 4.04 -8.32
N GLN A 83 10.38 3.39 -9.12
CA GLN A 83 11.18 4.06 -10.15
C GLN A 83 10.28 4.79 -11.16
N GLN A 84 9.26 4.10 -11.69
CA GLN A 84 8.30 4.72 -12.62
C GLN A 84 7.58 5.92 -12.00
N LEU A 85 7.08 5.80 -10.76
CA LEU A 85 6.38 6.90 -10.07
C LEU A 85 7.29 8.13 -9.90
N TRP A 86 8.57 7.91 -9.62
CA TRP A 86 9.53 8.99 -9.50
C TRP A 86 9.83 9.65 -10.85
N GLU A 87 10.01 8.85 -11.91
CA GLU A 87 10.23 9.34 -13.28
C GLU A 87 9.04 10.15 -13.81
N ASP A 88 7.82 9.67 -13.58
CA ASP A 88 6.58 10.35 -13.98
C ASP A 88 6.45 11.74 -13.33
N GLU A 89 6.94 11.91 -12.09
CA GLU A 89 6.94 13.18 -11.36
C GLU A 89 8.15 14.07 -11.67
N HIS A 90 9.20 13.50 -12.27
CA HIS A 90 10.44 14.17 -12.64
C HIS A 90 10.75 14.02 -14.14
N PRO A 91 9.87 14.49 -15.05
CA PRO A 91 10.06 14.32 -16.49
C PRO A 91 11.35 14.99 -17.01
N GLN A 92 11.83 16.03 -16.32
CA GLN A 92 13.12 16.67 -16.58
C GLN A 92 14.34 15.78 -16.30
N ALA A 93 14.22 14.78 -15.42
CA ALA A 93 15.29 13.83 -15.11
C ALA A 93 15.38 12.70 -16.15
N ALA A 94 14.27 12.35 -16.79
CA ALA A 94 14.19 11.32 -17.83
C ALA A 94 14.98 11.66 -19.12
N GLY A 95 15.44 12.91 -19.27
CA GLY A 95 16.19 13.41 -20.43
C GLY A 95 17.66 13.74 -20.21
N GLY A 96 18.23 13.44 -19.03
CA GLY A 96 19.63 13.78 -18.72
C GLY A 96 19.88 15.29 -18.62
N ALA A 97 19.04 16.00 -17.86
CA ALA A 97 19.15 17.44 -17.70
C ALA A 97 20.31 17.84 -16.75
N GLY A 98 21.55 17.80 -17.24
CA GLY A 98 22.70 18.45 -16.60
C GLY A 98 23.24 17.77 -15.31
N PRO A 99 24.40 18.22 -14.82
CA PRO A 99 25.19 17.51 -13.80
C PRO A 99 24.60 17.51 -12.38
N ASN A 100 23.47 18.20 -12.14
CA ASN A 100 22.88 18.38 -10.81
C ASN A 100 21.43 17.88 -10.68
N VAL A 101 20.89 17.21 -11.70
CA VAL A 101 19.55 16.61 -11.60
C VAL A 101 19.69 15.20 -11.01
N PRO A 102 18.98 14.88 -9.91
CA PRO A 102 18.98 13.55 -9.34
C PRO A 102 18.54 12.53 -10.39
N THR A 103 19.15 11.35 -10.38
CA THR A 103 18.73 10.23 -11.24
C THR A 103 17.72 9.34 -10.51
N VAL A 104 17.05 8.46 -11.26
CA VAL A 104 16.16 7.45 -10.66
C VAL A 104 16.92 6.52 -9.70
N ASP A 105 18.19 6.24 -9.97
CA ASP A 105 19.05 5.43 -9.09
C ASP A 105 19.46 6.20 -7.82
N ASP A 106 19.55 7.53 -7.89
CA ASP A 106 19.77 8.37 -6.71
C ASP A 106 18.53 8.41 -5.81
N ALA A 107 17.32 8.41 -6.38
CA ALA A 107 16.08 8.52 -5.62
C ALA A 107 15.56 7.16 -5.11
N ILE A 108 15.59 6.14 -5.97
CA ILE A 108 15.12 4.78 -5.69
C ILE A 108 16.29 3.78 -5.85
N PRO A 109 17.31 3.87 -4.97
CA PRO A 109 18.49 3.01 -5.07
C PRO A 109 18.14 1.56 -4.76
N GLN A 110 18.62 0.64 -5.60
CA GLN A 110 18.50 -0.81 -5.38
C GLN A 110 19.63 -1.39 -4.52
N VAL A 111 20.73 -0.64 -4.37
CA VAL A 111 21.86 -0.94 -3.50
C VAL A 111 21.92 0.08 -2.36
N ASP A 112 22.66 -0.24 -1.29
CA ASP A 112 22.74 0.63 -0.12
C ASP A 112 23.39 1.98 -0.45
N PRO A 113 22.65 3.10 -0.42
CA PRO A 113 23.18 4.42 -0.79
C PRO A 113 24.06 5.05 0.30
N GLN A 114 24.23 4.39 1.45
CA GLN A 114 24.95 4.92 2.63
C GLN A 114 24.41 6.27 3.14
N TRP A 115 23.11 6.55 2.96
CA TRP A 115 22.49 7.77 3.46
C TRP A 115 22.64 7.88 4.98
N ASN A 116 23.20 9.01 5.43
CA ASN A 116 23.42 9.28 6.84
C ASN A 116 22.18 9.98 7.43
N PRO A 117 21.43 9.34 8.35
CA PRO A 117 20.22 9.94 8.91
C PRO A 117 20.48 11.19 9.78
N ASN A 118 21.74 11.45 10.16
CA ASN A 118 22.12 12.66 10.89
C ASN A 118 22.40 13.86 9.96
N GLU A 119 22.42 13.65 8.65
CA GLU A 119 22.52 14.71 7.65
C GLU A 119 21.11 15.03 7.12
N GLU A 120 20.74 16.31 7.13
CA GLU A 120 19.40 16.77 6.76
C GLU A 120 19.00 16.38 5.33
N THR A 121 19.94 16.51 4.37
CA THR A 121 19.70 16.14 2.97
C THR A 121 19.48 14.63 2.81
N SER A 122 20.28 13.81 3.50
CA SER A 122 20.13 12.35 3.50
C SER A 122 18.83 11.91 4.20
N LEU A 123 18.41 12.60 5.25
CA LEU A 123 17.12 12.36 5.92
C LEU A 123 15.93 12.71 5.02
N ALA A 124 16.01 13.83 4.29
CA ALA A 124 14.98 14.20 3.32
C ALA A 124 14.84 13.14 2.22
N ARG A 125 15.95 12.66 1.65
CA ARG A 125 15.97 11.56 0.66
C ARG A 125 15.37 10.27 1.21
N LEU A 126 15.69 9.92 2.47
CA LEU A 126 15.10 8.76 3.14
C LEU A 126 13.59 8.87 3.23
N ARG A 127 13.05 10.02 3.63
CA ARG A 127 11.59 10.24 3.74
C ARG A 127 10.91 10.14 2.38
N GLU A 128 11.49 10.76 1.36
CA GLU A 128 10.98 10.70 -0.01
C GLU A 128 10.97 9.25 -0.54
N TYR A 129 12.07 8.52 -0.33
CA TYR A 129 12.16 7.09 -0.66
C TYR A 129 11.06 6.27 0.03
N CYS A 130 10.77 6.52 1.31
CA CYS A 130 9.68 5.83 2.02
C CYS A 130 8.31 6.08 1.36
N VAL A 131 8.03 7.33 0.99
CA VAL A 131 6.78 7.72 0.33
C VAL A 131 6.63 6.99 -1.02
N TYR A 132 7.68 6.95 -1.83
CA TYR A 132 7.65 6.22 -3.09
C TYR A 132 7.44 4.72 -2.90
N LEU A 133 8.08 4.10 -1.91
CA LEU A 133 7.88 2.68 -1.62
C LEU A 133 6.44 2.35 -1.21
N ILE A 134 5.84 3.13 -0.32
CA ILE A 134 4.44 2.92 0.08
C ILE A 134 3.49 3.08 -1.12
N ARG A 135 3.66 4.15 -1.90
CA ARG A 135 2.86 4.38 -3.12
C ARG A 135 3.04 3.25 -4.13
N ALA A 136 4.25 2.75 -4.28
CA ALA A 136 4.56 1.64 -5.16
C ALA A 136 3.94 0.34 -4.66
N ILE A 137 4.01 0.02 -3.37
CA ILE A 137 3.33 -1.15 -2.78
C ILE A 137 1.83 -1.10 -3.11
N LYS A 138 1.19 0.06 -2.95
CA LYS A 138 -0.26 0.22 -3.21
C LYS A 138 -0.63 0.15 -4.70
N SER A 139 0.32 0.27 -5.63
CA SER A 139 0.05 0.44 -7.07
C SER A 139 0.84 -0.46 -8.03
N ALA A 140 1.78 -1.26 -7.55
CA ALA A 140 2.66 -2.10 -8.39
C ALA A 140 1.94 -3.31 -8.98
N VAL A 141 0.92 -3.82 -8.29
CA VAL A 141 0.03 -4.84 -8.86
C VAL A 141 -0.97 -4.12 -9.75
N PRO A 142 -0.95 -4.36 -11.08
CA PRO A 142 -1.99 -3.82 -11.95
C PRO A 142 -3.32 -4.37 -11.45
N ARG A 143 -4.20 -3.50 -10.95
CA ARG A 143 -5.57 -3.88 -10.60
C ARG A 143 -6.19 -4.51 -11.86
N THR A 144 -6.25 -5.84 -11.93
CA THR A 144 -6.97 -6.53 -13.00
C THR A 144 -8.41 -6.11 -12.87
N ASN A 145 -8.99 -5.55 -13.93
CA ASN A 145 -10.42 -5.25 -13.98
C ASN A 145 -11.17 -6.59 -13.98
N ASN A 146 -11.38 -7.17 -12.81
CA ASN A 146 -11.94 -8.48 -12.61
C ASN A 146 -13.35 -8.34 -12.04
N ILE A 147 -14.23 -7.72 -12.83
CA ILE A 147 -15.67 -7.63 -12.55
C ILE A 147 -16.24 -9.04 -12.33
N ALA A 148 -15.73 -10.06 -13.03
CA ALA A 148 -16.16 -11.44 -12.81
C ALA A 148 -15.92 -11.92 -11.37
N LYS A 149 -14.77 -11.60 -10.75
CA LYS A 149 -14.49 -11.90 -9.33
C LYS A 149 -15.36 -11.08 -8.38
N ALA A 150 -15.67 -9.81 -8.72
CA ALA A 150 -16.62 -9.02 -7.94
C ALA A 150 -18.05 -9.62 -7.98
N MET A 151 -18.45 -10.13 -9.15
CA MET A 151 -19.76 -10.73 -9.39
C MET A 151 -19.87 -12.20 -8.95
N SER A 152 -18.77 -12.84 -8.53
CA SER A 152 -18.81 -14.22 -8.02
C SER A 152 -19.15 -14.32 -6.53
N LEU A 153 -19.27 -13.18 -5.83
CA LEU A 153 -19.67 -13.17 -4.42
C LEU A 153 -21.10 -13.70 -4.26
N GLU A 154 -21.33 -14.39 -3.15
CA GLU A 154 -22.65 -14.87 -2.75
C GLU A 154 -22.90 -14.47 -1.29
N GLN A 155 -24.16 -14.15 -0.97
CA GLN A 155 -24.51 -13.81 0.41
C GLN A 155 -24.41 -15.05 1.29
N GLU A 156 -23.77 -14.91 2.44
CA GLU A 156 -23.69 -16.00 3.41
C GLU A 156 -25.00 -16.17 4.18
N LYS A 157 -25.32 -17.40 4.58
CA LYS A 157 -26.58 -17.76 5.26
C LYS A 157 -26.92 -16.91 6.49
N HIS A 158 -25.92 -16.38 7.18
CA HIS A 158 -26.08 -15.61 8.43
C HIS A 158 -25.61 -14.16 8.29
N GLU A 159 -25.31 -13.71 7.08
CA GLU A 159 -24.84 -12.35 6.81
C GLU A 159 -26.02 -11.39 6.69
N SER A 160 -25.94 -10.25 7.39
CA SER A 160 -26.99 -9.24 7.33
C SER A 160 -27.05 -8.58 5.94
N PRO A 161 -28.22 -8.09 5.50
CA PRO A 161 -28.34 -7.35 4.24
C PRO A 161 -27.35 -6.18 4.11
N SER A 162 -27.10 -5.45 5.20
CA SER A 162 -26.18 -4.31 5.20
C SER A 162 -24.73 -4.74 4.95
N HIS A 163 -24.25 -5.79 5.64
CA HIS A 163 -22.91 -6.31 5.43
C HIS A 163 -22.73 -6.91 4.03
N TRP A 164 -23.77 -7.58 3.52
CA TRP A 164 -23.78 -8.09 2.16
C TRP A 164 -23.61 -6.97 1.13
N LEU A 165 -24.35 -5.86 1.29
CA LEU A 165 -24.23 -4.70 0.40
C LEU A 165 -22.85 -4.05 0.47
N GLU A 166 -22.26 -3.93 1.67
CA GLU A 166 -20.90 -3.41 1.85
C GLU A 166 -19.86 -4.25 1.09
N ARG A 167 -19.91 -5.58 1.20
CA ARG A 167 -19.00 -6.48 0.48
C ARG A 167 -19.14 -6.38 -1.03
N ILE A 168 -20.37 -6.26 -1.55
CA ILE A 168 -20.59 -6.06 -2.99
C ILE A 168 -19.92 -4.77 -3.45
N ARG A 169 -20.17 -3.67 -2.74
CA ARG A 169 -19.62 -2.35 -3.07
C ARG A 169 -18.10 -2.35 -2.99
N GLU A 170 -17.55 -2.93 -1.94
CA GLU A 170 -16.11 -3.08 -1.76
C GLU A 170 -15.48 -3.90 -2.90
N ALA A 171 -16.11 -5.01 -3.30
CA ALA A 171 -15.60 -5.84 -4.39
C ALA A 171 -15.70 -5.18 -5.77
N LEU A 172 -16.79 -4.46 -6.07
CA LEU A 172 -16.94 -3.71 -7.31
C LEU A 172 -15.91 -2.56 -7.39
N TRP A 173 -15.62 -1.91 -6.27
CA TRP A 173 -14.60 -0.87 -6.17
C TRP A 173 -13.18 -1.45 -6.28
N LYS A 174 -12.85 -2.45 -5.46
CA LYS A 174 -11.50 -3.06 -5.38
C LYS A 174 -11.15 -3.86 -6.63
N HIS A 175 -12.07 -4.64 -7.18
CA HIS A 175 -11.80 -5.55 -8.30
C HIS A 175 -12.36 -5.07 -9.65
N GLY A 176 -13.47 -4.33 -9.67
CA GLY A 176 -14.11 -3.85 -10.90
C GLY A 176 -13.64 -2.47 -11.38
N ARG A 177 -12.78 -1.77 -10.61
CA ARG A 177 -12.38 -0.36 -10.86
C ARG A 177 -13.57 0.58 -11.17
N MET A 178 -14.73 0.28 -10.59
CA MET A 178 -15.91 1.10 -10.83
C MET A 178 -15.86 2.34 -9.94
N ASP A 179 -16.30 3.45 -10.51
CA ASP A 179 -16.54 4.69 -9.77
C ASP A 179 -17.69 4.47 -8.78
N PRO A 180 -17.47 4.58 -7.46
CA PRO A 180 -18.52 4.40 -6.46
C PRO A 180 -19.72 5.32 -6.65
N GLU A 181 -19.51 6.50 -7.25
CA GLU A 181 -20.55 7.50 -7.53
C GLU A 181 -21.18 7.33 -8.92
N GLY A 182 -20.74 6.33 -9.68
CA GLY A 182 -21.20 6.08 -11.05
C GLY A 182 -22.51 5.28 -11.13
N PRO A 183 -23.39 5.56 -12.10
CA PRO A 183 -24.67 4.84 -12.24
C PRO A 183 -24.49 3.33 -12.53
N ALA A 184 -23.36 2.95 -13.14
CA ALA A 184 -23.01 1.55 -13.39
C ALA A 184 -22.71 0.78 -12.10
N PHE A 185 -22.07 1.44 -11.12
CA PHE A 185 -21.75 0.84 -9.82
C PHE A 185 -23.02 0.56 -9.03
N ASP A 186 -23.94 1.53 -8.99
CA ASP A 186 -25.25 1.38 -8.35
C ASP A 186 -26.10 0.28 -8.99
N THR A 187 -26.14 0.25 -10.33
CA THR A 187 -26.90 -0.77 -11.07
C THR A 187 -26.37 -2.17 -10.78
N LEU A 188 -25.06 -2.37 -10.84
CA LEU A 188 -24.45 -3.68 -10.58
C LEU A 188 -24.53 -4.09 -9.12
N SER A 189 -24.42 -3.13 -8.20
CA SER A 189 -24.63 -3.38 -6.76
C SER A 189 -26.03 -3.92 -6.50
N LYS A 190 -27.07 -3.30 -7.09
CA LYS A 190 -28.47 -3.75 -6.96
C LYS A 190 -28.69 -5.13 -7.60
N VAL A 191 -28.20 -5.33 -8.82
CA VAL A 191 -28.35 -6.62 -9.52
C VAL A 191 -27.70 -7.73 -8.70
N GLN A 192 -26.47 -7.54 -8.23
CA GLN A 192 -25.77 -8.54 -7.42
C GLN A 192 -26.49 -8.78 -6.09
N PHE A 193 -26.94 -7.71 -5.42
CA PHE A 193 -27.68 -7.82 -4.17
C PHE A 193 -28.90 -8.74 -4.31
N VAL A 194 -29.72 -8.52 -5.35
CA VAL A 194 -30.95 -9.32 -5.57
C VAL A 194 -30.62 -10.74 -6.06
N THR A 195 -29.73 -10.88 -7.03
CA THR A 195 -29.45 -12.16 -7.71
C THR A 195 -28.62 -13.13 -6.89
N LYS A 196 -27.91 -12.65 -5.86
CA LYS A 196 -27.03 -13.45 -5.00
C LYS A 196 -27.39 -13.39 -3.52
N ALA A 197 -28.46 -12.67 -3.15
CA ALA A 197 -29.03 -12.73 -1.80
C ALA A 197 -29.55 -14.14 -1.45
N TRP A 198 -29.47 -14.48 -0.17
CA TRP A 198 -30.01 -15.72 0.39
C TRP A 198 -31.56 -15.73 0.29
N PRO A 199 -32.22 -16.90 0.15
CA PRO A 199 -33.63 -16.98 -0.22
C PRO A 199 -34.62 -16.32 0.75
N ASP A 200 -34.27 -16.23 2.02
CA ASP A 200 -35.04 -15.57 3.08
C ASP A 200 -35.09 -14.04 2.91
N ILE A 201 -33.99 -13.42 2.50
CA ILE A 201 -33.90 -11.98 2.24
C ILE A 201 -34.59 -11.61 0.92
N ARG A 202 -34.51 -12.47 -0.11
CA ARG A 202 -35.25 -12.27 -1.37
C ARG A 202 -36.76 -12.14 -1.14
N LYS A 203 -37.31 -12.91 -0.20
CA LYS A 203 -38.72 -12.85 0.19
C LYS A 203 -39.09 -11.57 0.96
N GLY A 204 -38.12 -10.93 1.61
CA GLY A 204 -38.30 -9.63 2.25
C GLY A 204 -38.31 -8.50 1.21
N VAL A 205 -37.31 -8.47 0.32
CA VAL A 205 -37.16 -7.43 -0.71
C VAL A 205 -38.33 -7.43 -1.70
N GLN A 206 -38.85 -8.61 -2.09
CA GLN A 206 -40.00 -8.71 -3.00
C GLN A 206 -41.33 -8.21 -2.40
N LYS A 207 -41.42 -8.10 -1.07
CA LYS A 207 -42.64 -7.59 -0.40
C LYS A 207 -42.68 -6.07 -0.30
N ASP A 208 -41.56 -5.38 -0.47
CA ASP A 208 -41.49 -3.91 -0.44
C ASP A 208 -41.62 -3.29 -1.86
N GLU A 209 -41.66 -4.10 -2.91
CA GLU A 209 -41.92 -3.69 -4.31
C GLU A 209 -43.39 -3.91 -4.77
N GLU A 210 -44.25 -4.45 -3.91
CA GLU A 210 -45.69 -4.67 -4.15
C GLU A 210 -46.56 -3.69 -3.33
#